data_AF-A0A1X2GY52-F1
#
_entry.id   AF-A0A1X2GY52-F1
#
_cell.length_a   1.000
_cell.length_b   1.000
_cell.length_c   1.000
_cell.angle_alpha   90.00
_cell.angle_beta   90.00
_cell.angle_gamma   90.00
#
_symmetry.space_group_name_H-M   'P 1'
#
loop_
_entity.id
_entity.type
_entity.pdbx_description
1 polymer ?
#
loop_
_entity_poly.entity_id
_entity_poly.type
_entity_poly.pdbx_seq_one_letter_code
_entity_poly.pdbx_strand_id
1 'polypeptide(L)'
;MIDKLRSRCLARKVFVSPRSNSSMALEKRDMTISNNGVLDKLEHCNGTMQDLIHRLRTNRKPIRLVVVDYAGLSTDFGDIQALFEKYEQFVEVVVDLDYGFELISRQDILNDNGVSPKFNCRVGPKKRSLSMS
;
A
#
# COMPACT_ATOMS: atom_id res chain seq x y z
N MET A 1 -13.93 -1.18 3.45
CA MET A 1 -12.56 -1.49 2.95
C MET A 1 -12.03 -2.80 3.52
N ILE A 2 -11.91 -2.94 4.85
CA ILE A 2 -11.40 -4.16 5.50
C ILE A 2 -12.23 -5.38 5.13
N ASP A 3 -13.55 -5.28 5.17
CA ASP A 3 -14.41 -6.40 4.79
C ASP A 3 -14.23 -6.82 3.34
N LYS A 4 -14.04 -5.86 2.42
CA LYS A 4 -13.74 -6.15 1.00
C LYS A 4 -12.42 -6.94 0.87
N LEU A 5 -11.37 -6.53 1.57
CA LEU A 5 -10.09 -7.24 1.56
C LEU A 5 -10.24 -8.66 2.11
N ARG A 6 -11.06 -8.88 3.13
CA ARG A 6 -11.27 -10.20 3.73
C ARG A 6 -12.21 -11.10 2.92
N SER A 7 -13.37 -10.60 2.50
CA SER A 7 -14.41 -11.40 1.85
C SER A 7 -14.13 -11.63 0.37
N ARG A 8 -13.73 -10.58 -0.35
CA ARG A 8 -13.49 -10.63 -1.79
C ARG A 8 -12.05 -11.00 -2.12
N CYS A 9 -11.08 -10.43 -1.41
CA CYS A 9 -9.66 -10.67 -1.70
C CYS A 9 -9.04 -11.78 -0.85
N LEU A 10 -9.82 -12.38 0.07
CA LEU A 10 -9.40 -13.47 0.95
C LEU A 10 -8.13 -13.14 1.77
N ALA A 11 -7.93 -11.85 2.08
CA ALA A 11 -6.77 -11.39 2.83
C ALA A 11 -6.81 -11.94 4.27
N ARG A 12 -5.82 -12.79 4.59
CA ARG A 12 -5.70 -13.40 5.92
C ARG A 12 -5.40 -12.38 7.02
N LYS A 13 -4.62 -11.34 6.69
CA LYS A 13 -4.29 -10.25 7.59
C LYS A 13 -4.46 -8.93 6.88
N VAL A 14 -5.14 -7.98 7.51
CA VAL A 14 -5.41 -6.65 6.95
C VAL A 14 -4.72 -5.61 7.83
N PHE A 15 -3.89 -4.78 7.21
CA PHE A 15 -3.20 -3.67 7.86
C PHE A 15 -3.67 -2.37 7.23
N VAL A 16 -3.79 -1.30 8.03
CA VAL A 16 -4.28 0.00 7.57
C VAL A 16 -3.31 1.10 7.97
N SER A 17 -3.10 2.09 7.11
CA SER A 17 -2.26 3.25 7.42
C SER A 17 -3.13 4.50 7.54
N PRO A 18 -3.66 4.82 8.73
CA PRO A 18 -4.56 5.96 8.90
C PRO A 18 -3.83 7.30 8.72
N ARG A 19 -2.50 7.32 8.84
CA ARG A 19 -1.67 8.51 8.57
C ARG A 19 -0.74 8.26 7.38
N SER A 20 -1.30 8.32 6.19
CA SER A 20 -0.58 8.21 4.92
C SER A 20 -0.36 9.60 4.30
N ASN A 21 0.76 10.25 4.63
CA ASN A 21 1.21 11.40 3.84
C ASN A 21 1.87 10.89 2.56
N SER A 22 1.46 11.39 1.40
CA SER A 22 2.01 10.98 0.10
C SER A 22 3.51 11.22 -0.05
N SER A 23 4.07 12.17 0.70
CA SER A 23 5.52 12.46 0.71
C SER A 23 6.29 11.65 1.74
N MET A 24 5.61 10.81 2.53
CA MET A 24 6.23 10.00 3.56
C MET A 24 6.42 8.57 3.06
N ALA A 25 7.68 8.11 3.11
CA ALA A 25 8.06 6.74 2.81
C ALA A 25 7.19 5.73 3.58
N LEU A 26 6.80 4.66 2.92
CA LEU A 26 5.96 3.57 3.43
C LEU A 26 6.47 3.05 4.77
N GLU A 27 7.79 2.90 4.91
CA GLU A 27 8.40 2.42 6.15
C GLU A 27 8.26 3.35 7.36
N LYS A 28 8.08 4.65 7.13
CA LYS A 28 7.98 5.67 8.19
C LYS A 28 6.54 5.98 8.58
N ARG A 29 5.55 5.47 7.82
CA ARG A 29 4.14 5.69 8.14
C ARG A 29 3.82 5.10 9.50
N ASP A 30 2.96 5.77 10.25
CA ASP A 30 2.44 5.28 11.53
C ASP A 30 3.46 5.12 12.68
N MET A 31 4.71 5.61 12.56
CA MET A 31 5.75 5.51 13.61
C MET A 31 5.41 6.22 14.93
N THR A 32 4.69 7.34 14.89
CA THR A 32 4.43 8.20 16.06
C THR A 32 3.04 8.02 16.66
N ILE A 33 2.40 6.88 16.39
CA ILE A 33 1.06 6.60 16.87
C ILE A 33 1.12 6.19 18.34
N SER A 34 0.67 7.09 19.21
CA SER A 34 0.59 6.86 20.65
C SER A 34 -0.84 6.58 21.16
N ASN A 35 -1.89 6.83 20.37
CA ASN A 35 -3.28 6.51 20.74
C ASN A 35 -4.18 6.49 19.51
N ASN A 36 -4.57 5.31 19.06
CA ASN A 36 -5.30 5.12 17.81
C ASN A 36 -6.74 4.67 18.05
N GLY A 37 -7.54 5.52 18.70
CA GLY A 37 -8.99 5.28 18.86
C GLY A 37 -9.75 5.12 17.52
N VAL A 38 -9.09 5.35 16.38
CA VAL A 38 -9.59 4.98 15.04
C VAL A 38 -9.38 3.50 14.75
N LEU A 39 -8.22 2.90 15.08
CA LEU A 39 -7.98 1.46 14.87
C LEU A 39 -8.87 0.61 15.77
N ASP A 40 -9.12 1.06 17.01
CA ASP A 40 -9.97 0.33 17.96
C ASP A 40 -11.42 0.19 17.45
N LYS A 41 -11.84 1.08 16.54
CA LYS A 41 -13.15 1.04 15.88
C LYS A 41 -13.15 0.22 14.59
N LEU A 42 -11.99 -0.23 14.12
CA LEU A 42 -11.86 -1.02 12.90
C LEU A 42 -11.84 -2.50 13.24
N GLU A 43 -13.01 -3.13 13.17
CA GLU A 43 -13.12 -4.57 13.33
C GLU A 43 -12.23 -5.30 12.31
N HIS A 44 -11.58 -6.37 12.78
CA HIS A 44 -10.75 -7.25 11.96
C HIS A 44 -9.52 -6.59 11.33
N CYS A 45 -9.12 -5.42 11.81
CA CYS A 45 -7.81 -4.84 11.54
C CYS A 45 -6.72 -5.57 12.33
N ASN A 46 -5.61 -5.92 11.68
CA ASN A 46 -4.44 -6.53 12.31
C ASN A 46 -3.35 -5.53 12.67
N GLY A 47 -3.61 -4.23 12.49
CA GLY A 47 -2.73 -3.15 12.90
C GLY A 47 -2.39 -2.18 11.77
N THR A 48 -1.31 -1.46 12.02
CA THR A 48 -0.77 -0.39 11.19
C THR A 48 0.24 -0.87 10.14
N MET A 49 0.79 0.06 9.37
CA MET A 49 1.98 -0.20 8.56
C MET A 49 3.18 -0.66 9.41
N GLN A 50 3.34 -0.18 10.64
CA GLN A 50 4.41 -0.64 11.53
C GLN A 50 4.22 -2.08 11.99
N ASP A 51 2.98 -2.53 12.18
CA ASP A 51 2.66 -3.93 12.50
C ASP A 51 2.94 -4.85 11.31
N LEU A 52 2.66 -4.40 10.08
CA LEU A 52 3.08 -5.10 8.87
C LEU A 52 4.60 -5.21 8.79
N ILE A 53 5.33 -4.11 9.01
CA ILE A 53 6.80 -4.10 9.00
C ILE A 53 7.37 -5.01 10.08
N HIS A 54 6.83 -4.97 11.29
CA HIS A 54 7.23 -5.87 12.37
C HIS A 54 7.04 -7.34 11.96
N ARG A 55 5.90 -7.66 11.33
CA ARG A 55 5.65 -9.00 10.80
C ARG A 55 6.64 -9.37 9.70
N LEU A 56 6.98 -8.46 8.79
CA LEU A 56 8.00 -8.72 7.75
C LEU A 56 9.39 -8.91 8.35
N ARG A 57 9.73 -8.26 9.47
CA ARG A 57 11.03 -8.48 10.14
C ARG A 57 11.11 -9.80 10.88
N THR A 58 10.00 -10.26 11.44
CA THR A 58 9.95 -11.45 12.31
C THR A 58 9.56 -12.74 11.57
N ASN A 59 8.89 -12.64 10.43
CA ASN A 59 8.37 -13.78 9.68
C ASN A 59 8.96 -13.82 8.27
N ARG A 60 9.58 -14.95 7.90
CA ARG A 60 10.20 -15.17 6.59
C ARG A 60 9.29 -15.87 5.58
N LYS A 61 8.03 -16.16 5.93
CA LYS A 61 7.11 -16.82 4.99
C LYS A 61 6.78 -15.88 3.82
N PRO A 62 6.68 -16.42 2.59
CA PRO A 62 6.20 -15.66 1.44
C PRO A 62 4.83 -15.03 1.69
N ILE A 63 4.66 -13.80 1.19
CA ILE A 63 3.46 -12.97 1.34
C ILE A 63 3.07 -12.41 -0.03
N ARG A 64 1.78 -12.58 -0.35
CA ARG A 64 1.10 -11.83 -1.40
C ARG A 64 0.52 -10.56 -0.78
N LEU A 65 0.89 -9.40 -1.29
CA LEU A 65 0.39 -8.12 -0.79
C LEU A 65 -0.84 -7.72 -1.58
N VAL A 66 -2.00 -7.69 -0.94
CA VAL A 66 -3.24 -7.22 -1.58
C VAL A 66 -3.42 -5.73 -1.29
N VAL A 67 -3.69 -4.93 -2.32
CA VAL A 67 -3.91 -3.49 -2.22
C VAL A 67 -5.23 -3.10 -2.87
N VAL A 68 -5.90 -2.12 -2.30
CA VAL A 68 -7.13 -1.54 -2.89
C VAL A 68 -6.68 -0.54 -3.92
N ASP A 69 -6.88 -0.84 -5.20
CA ASP A 69 -6.38 -0.05 -6.33
C ASP A 69 -4.87 0.27 -6.29
N TYR A 70 -4.38 0.99 -7.30
CA TYR A 70 -2.98 1.37 -7.41
C TYR A 70 -2.56 2.43 -6.38
N ALA A 71 -3.43 3.37 -6.05
CA ALA A 71 -3.15 4.45 -5.10
C ALA A 71 -3.27 4.00 -3.64
N GLY A 72 -3.90 2.84 -3.36
CA GLY A 72 -4.07 2.34 -2.00
C GLY A 72 -2.77 1.91 -1.30
N LEU A 73 -1.68 1.69 -2.04
CA LEU A 73 -0.36 1.43 -1.48
C LEU A 73 0.47 2.73 -1.39
N SER A 74 0.88 3.23 -2.55
CA SER A 74 1.57 4.50 -2.73
C SER A 74 1.44 4.92 -4.19
N THR A 75 1.50 6.23 -4.45
CA THR A 75 1.64 6.75 -5.81
C THR A 75 3.09 7.03 -6.19
N ASP A 76 4.01 6.92 -5.23
CA ASP A 76 5.45 6.96 -5.47
C ASP A 76 5.94 5.53 -5.70
N PHE A 77 6.26 5.21 -6.95
CA PHE A 77 6.75 3.89 -7.32
C PHE A 77 8.14 3.60 -6.75
N GLY A 78 8.99 4.61 -6.56
CA GLY A 78 10.30 4.42 -5.94
C GLY A 78 10.19 3.92 -4.50
N ASP A 79 9.21 4.43 -3.75
CA ASP A 79 8.93 3.97 -2.38
C ASP A 79 8.39 2.53 -2.35
N ILE A 80 7.61 2.13 -3.37
CA ILE A 80 7.15 0.75 -3.55
C ILE A 80 8.34 -0.16 -3.86
N GLN A 81 9.20 0.21 -4.80
CA GLN A 81 10.40 -0.56 -5.15
C GLN A 81 11.29 -0.74 -3.93
N ALA A 82 11.59 0.34 -3.19
CA ALA A 82 12.41 0.29 -1.98
C ALA A 82 11.82 -0.65 -0.91
N LEU A 83 10.49 -0.66 -0.73
CA LEU A 83 9.82 -1.59 0.17
C LEU A 83 10.01 -3.05 -0.29
N PHE A 84 9.88 -3.31 -1.59
CA PHE A 84 10.02 -4.64 -2.16
C PHE A 84 11.47 -5.12 -2.09
N GLU A 85 12.45 -4.27 -2.43
CA GLU A 85 13.87 -4.56 -2.29
C GLU A 85 14.23 -4.98 -0.86
N LYS A 86 13.72 -4.25 0.14
CA LYS A 86 14.05 -4.49 1.54
C LYS A 86 13.42 -5.76 2.12
N TYR A 87 12.19 -6.09 1.71
CA TYR A 87 11.44 -7.22 2.27
C TYR A 87 11.22 -8.30 1.22
N GLU A 88 12.14 -9.28 1.19
CA GLU A 88 12.14 -10.42 0.27
C GLU A 88 10.91 -11.33 0.34
N GLN A 89 10.15 -11.23 1.43
CA GLN A 89 8.93 -12.02 1.63
C GLN A 89 7.83 -11.65 0.65
N PHE A 90 7.83 -10.44 0.09
CA PHE A 90 6.84 -10.05 -0.91
C PHE A 90 7.13 -10.75 -2.23
N VAL A 91 6.22 -11.65 -2.63
CA VAL A 91 6.32 -12.40 -3.89
C VAL A 91 5.55 -11.76 -5.04
N GLU A 92 4.47 -11.04 -4.73
CA GLU A 92 3.65 -10.30 -5.70
C GLU A 92 2.76 -9.27 -5.00
N VAL A 93 2.30 -8.30 -5.78
CA VAL A 93 1.18 -7.41 -5.44
C VAL A 93 -0.06 -7.87 -6.19
N VAL A 94 -1.18 -7.97 -5.48
CA VAL A 94 -2.51 -8.18 -6.05
C VAL A 94 -3.28 -6.88 -5.92
N VAL A 95 -3.59 -6.24 -7.04
CA VAL A 95 -4.34 -4.98 -7.10
C VAL A 95 -5.80 -5.31 -7.38
N ASP A 96 -6.71 -4.90 -6.48
CA ASP A 96 -8.15 -5.05 -6.68
C ASP A 96 -8.71 -3.90 -7.53
N LEU A 97 -9.12 -4.19 -8.77
CA LEU A 97 -9.59 -3.24 -9.78
C LEU A 97 -11.13 -3.24 -9.94
N ASP A 98 -11.86 -3.56 -8.87
CA ASP A 98 -13.34 -3.66 -8.78
C ASP A 98 -14.00 -4.73 -9.66
N TYR A 99 -13.60 -4.90 -10.92
CA TYR A 99 -14.10 -5.92 -11.84
C TYR A 99 -13.12 -7.08 -12.05
N GLY A 100 -11.94 -7.01 -11.44
CA GLY A 100 -10.94 -8.06 -11.50
C GLY A 100 -9.77 -7.80 -10.55
N PHE A 101 -8.76 -8.66 -10.68
CA PHE A 101 -7.49 -8.53 -9.99
C PHE A 101 -6.36 -8.45 -11.00
N GLU A 102 -5.40 -7.58 -10.73
CA GLU A 102 -4.13 -7.58 -11.45
C GLU A 102 -3.03 -8.09 -10.53
N LEU A 103 -2.25 -9.06 -11.02
CA LEU A 103 -1.14 -9.65 -10.30
C LEU A 103 0.16 -9.10 -10.89
N ILE A 104 0.99 -8.53 -10.03
CA ILE A 104 2.27 -7.94 -10.42
C ILE A 104 3.35 -8.66 -9.63
N SER A 105 4.24 -9.37 -10.32
CA SER A 105 5.28 -10.15 -9.65
C SER A 105 6.30 -9.25 -8.97
N ARG A 106 7.00 -9.79 -7.96
CA ARG A 106 8.15 -9.11 -7.35
C ARG A 106 9.17 -8.66 -8.41
N GLN A 107 9.46 -9.50 -9.40
CA GLN A 107 10.45 -9.19 -10.43
C GLN A 107 10.01 -8.02 -11.31
N ASP A 108 8.72 -7.94 -11.65
CA ASP A 108 8.19 -6.83 -12.43
C ASP A 108 8.25 -5.50 -11.67
N ILE A 109 8.09 -5.54 -10.34
CA ILE A 109 8.25 -4.36 -9.48
C ILE A 109 9.72 -3.96 -9.40
N LEU A 110 10.61 -4.91 -9.09
CA LEU A 110 12.05 -4.62 -8.91
C LEU A 110 12.71 -4.10 -10.19
N ASN A 111 12.33 -4.64 -11.35
CA ASN A 111 12.94 -4.29 -12.64
C ASN A 111 12.16 -3.20 -13.41
N ASP A 112 11.04 -2.71 -12.85
CA ASP A 112 10.07 -1.84 -13.53
C ASP A 112 9.70 -2.34 -14.94
N ASN A 113 9.14 -3.55 -15.03
CA ASN A 113 8.66 -4.12 -16.29
C ASN A 113 7.32 -3.49 -16.74
N GLY A 114 7.27 -2.16 -16.83
CA GLY A 114 6.07 -1.40 -17.18
C GLY A 114 5.07 -1.24 -16.03
N VAL A 115 5.56 -1.25 -14.79
CA VAL A 115 4.73 -1.20 -13.58
C VAL A 115 4.56 0.23 -13.08
N SER A 116 5.62 1.04 -13.15
CA SER A 116 5.63 2.41 -12.63
C SER A 116 4.49 3.30 -13.14
N PRO A 117 4.06 3.27 -14.42
CA PRO A 117 2.98 4.13 -14.88
C PRO A 117 1.63 3.82 -14.24
N LYS A 118 1.44 2.57 -13.76
CA LYS A 118 0.19 2.13 -13.14
C LYS A 118 0.01 2.73 -11.74
N PHE A 119 1.11 2.84 -10.98
CA PHE A 119 1.11 3.46 -9.65
C PHE A 119 1.09 4.99 -9.69
N ASN A 120 1.57 5.60 -10.79
CA ASN A 120 1.50 7.04 -11.02
C ASN A 120 0.11 7.50 -11.54
N CYS A 121 -0.97 7.11 -10.85
CA CYS A 121 -2.35 7.32 -11.31
C CYS A 121 -2.96 8.65 -10.83
N ARG A 122 -2.31 9.42 -9.94
CA ARG A 122 -2.83 10.71 -9.45
C ARG A 122 -2.36 11.87 -10.33
N VAL A 123 -3.28 12.45 -11.09
CA VAL A 123 -3.06 13.73 -11.76
C VAL A 123 -3.02 14.84 -10.71
N GLY A 124 -1.94 15.62 -10.68
CA GLY A 124 -1.82 16.75 -9.77
C GLY A 124 -2.95 17.77 -9.94
N PRO A 125 -3.29 18.55 -8.89
CA PRO A 125 -4.32 19.58 -9.00
C PRO A 125 -3.98 20.54 -10.16
N LYS A 126 -4.92 20.70 -11.10
CA LYS A 126 -4.77 21.69 -12.18
C LYS A 126 -4.61 23.06 -11.53
N LYS A 127 -3.46 23.73 -11.77
CA LYS A 127 -3.27 25.12 -11.36
C LYS A 127 -4.40 25.95 -11.97
N ARG A 128 -5.22 26.60 -11.15
CA ARG A 128 -6.11 27.65 -11.63
C ARG A 128 -5.20 28.76 -12.16
N SER A 129 -5.24 29.00 -13.46
CA SER A 129 -4.60 30.17 -14.05
C SER A 129 -5.13 31.42 -13.33
N LEU A 130 -4.22 32.25 -12.81
CA LEU A 130 -4.55 33.60 -12.36
C LEU A 130 -5.28 34.30 -13.51
N SER A 131 -6.57 34.58 -13.36
CA SER A 131 -7.24 35.56 -14.21
C SER A 131 -6.53 36.88 -13.98
N MET A 132 -5.78 37.35 -14.97
CA MET A 132 -5.15 38.66 -14.94
C MET A 132 -6.24 39.71 -14.76
N SER A 133 -6.16 40.44 -13.65
CA SER A 133 -6.84 41.72 -13.41
C SER A 133 -5.96 42.86 -13.90
#